data_AF-A0A212D899-F1
#
_entry.id   AF-A0A212D899-F1
#
_cell.length_a   1.000
_cell.length_b   1.000
_cell.length_c   1.000
_cell.angle_alpha   90.00
_cell.angle_beta   90.00
_cell.angle_gamma   90.00
#
_symmetry.space_group_name_H-M   'P 1'
#
loop_
_entity.id
_entity.type
_entity.pdbx_description
1 polymer ?
#
loop_
_entity_poly.entity_id
_entity_poly.type
_entity_poly.pdbx_seq_one_letter_code
_entity_poly.pdbx_strand_id
1 'polypeptide(L)'
;FINQLLGVVPLSTPTEDKLALPADIRALQRHLCVVQLTRLLGLYHTMDKSQKLGVVRELMLRYQHGLEFGKSCLKTELQFSDYYCLLAVHVLIDVWRETGDETAVWQALTLLEEGLTHSPSNAQFKLLLVRIYCMLGAFEPVVDLYSSLDAKHIQHDTIGYLLTRYAESLGQYAAASQSCNFALRFFHSNQKDTSEYIIQAYKYGAFEKIPEFIAFRNRLNNSLHFAQVRTERMLLDLLLEANISTSLAESIKSMNLRPEEDDIPWEALRDNRDLNVFFSWDPKDRDVSEEHKKLSLEEETMWLRIRSLTLRLISGLPSLNHSVGPKNSEKTTENGVSSRIDILRLLLQQLEVALETGKRFIEKDIQYPFLGPVPTRMAGFLNSGCSQCQTSSFYLVGDVYELDINGLEDTVEIQERVENSLKSLLEQLKDVFSKCKGDLLEVKDGNLKTHPTLLENLVFLVETISIILWVSSYCESVLRPYKLNLQKKKKKKKETSIIMPPIFTSFQDYVTGLQTLISNVVDHIKGLETHLIALKLEELILEDTSLSLEERKFSKTVQGKVQSSYLHSLLEIGELLKKRLETTKKLKI
;
A
#
# COMPACT_ATOMS: atom_id res chain seq x y z
N PHE A 1 21.01 38.01 -11.61
CA PHE A 1 19.61 37.93 -12.07
C PHE A 1 18.62 38.14 -10.92
N ILE A 2 18.50 37.24 -9.93
CA ILE A 2 17.55 37.39 -8.80
C ILE A 2 17.67 38.75 -8.08
N ASN A 3 18.88 39.21 -7.76
CA ASN A 3 19.08 40.52 -7.13
C ASN A 3 18.53 41.70 -7.96
N GLN A 4 18.57 41.60 -9.29
CA GLN A 4 18.01 42.63 -10.18
C GLN A 4 16.48 42.62 -10.14
N LEU A 5 15.86 41.44 -10.05
CA LEU A 5 14.42 41.32 -9.88
C LEU A 5 13.96 41.84 -8.51
N LEU A 6 14.70 41.52 -7.44
CA LEU A 6 14.41 42.03 -6.10
C LEU A 6 14.46 43.56 -6.05
N GLY A 7 15.39 44.20 -6.78
CA GLY A 7 15.55 45.66 -6.81
C GLY A 7 14.34 46.43 -7.36
N VAL A 8 13.41 45.78 -8.07
CA VAL A 8 12.18 46.42 -8.60
C VAL A 8 10.92 46.05 -7.82
N VAL A 9 11.03 45.20 -6.80
CA VAL A 9 9.90 44.85 -5.92
C VAL A 9 9.77 45.94 -4.85
N PRO A 10 8.60 46.58 -4.70
CA PRO A 10 8.41 47.62 -3.69
C PRO A 10 8.24 46.96 -2.30
N LEU A 11 9.36 46.72 -1.63
CA LEU A 11 9.44 46.24 -0.26
C LEU A 11 9.72 47.40 0.70
N SER A 12 9.35 47.24 1.98
CA SER A 12 9.75 48.17 3.03
C SER A 12 11.27 48.21 3.20
N THR A 13 11.79 49.33 3.71
CA THR A 13 13.22 49.47 4.00
C THR A 13 13.63 48.48 5.10
N PRO A 14 14.58 47.57 4.84
CA PRO A 14 15.09 46.69 5.88
C PRO A 14 15.78 47.53 6.96
N THR A 15 15.36 47.39 8.21
CA THR A 15 16.11 47.87 9.38
C THR A 15 16.94 46.72 9.94
N GLU A 16 18.01 46.99 10.68
CA GLU A 16 18.98 46.00 11.18
C GLU A 16 18.32 44.78 11.87
N ASP A 17 17.13 44.96 12.46
CA ASP A 17 16.35 43.91 13.13
C ASP A 17 15.03 43.50 12.46
N LYS A 18 14.67 44.02 11.27
CA LYS A 18 13.38 43.70 10.63
C LYS A 18 13.49 43.38 9.15
N LEU A 19 12.86 42.26 8.79
CA LEU A 19 12.73 41.79 7.42
C LEU A 19 12.00 42.81 6.53
N ALA A 20 12.45 42.99 5.30
CA ALA A 20 11.75 43.81 4.30
C ALA A 20 10.43 43.13 3.89
N LEU A 21 9.28 43.80 4.06
CA LEU A 21 7.94 43.23 3.84
C LEU A 21 7.23 43.94 2.68
N PRO A 22 6.37 43.24 1.91
CA PRO A 22 5.57 43.87 0.86
C PRO A 22 4.49 44.78 1.45
N ALA A 23 4.22 45.94 0.84
CA ALA A 23 3.19 46.87 1.34
C ALA A 23 1.76 46.58 0.83
N ASP A 24 1.64 45.86 -0.29
CA ASP A 24 0.36 45.52 -0.91
C ASP A 24 0.40 44.11 -1.55
N ILE A 25 -0.77 43.63 -1.99
CA ILE A 25 -0.92 42.30 -2.61
C ILE A 25 -0.06 42.18 -3.88
N ARG A 26 0.10 43.25 -4.67
CA ARG A 26 0.85 43.22 -5.93
C ARG A 26 2.35 43.08 -5.66
N ALA A 27 2.88 43.80 -4.68
CA ALA A 27 4.23 43.70 -4.19
C ALA A 27 4.51 42.30 -3.62
N LEU A 28 3.55 41.76 -2.87
CA LEU A 28 3.62 40.42 -2.30
C LEU A 28 3.74 39.35 -3.40
N GLN A 29 2.88 39.39 -4.42
CA GLN A 29 2.91 38.45 -5.55
C GLN A 29 4.19 38.57 -6.38
N ARG A 30 4.68 39.80 -6.60
CA ARG A 30 5.97 40.03 -7.27
C ARG A 30 7.12 39.41 -6.50
N HIS A 31 7.17 39.62 -5.18
CA HIS A 31 8.19 39.01 -4.34
C HIS A 31 8.10 37.49 -4.35
N LEU A 32 6.89 36.93 -4.21
CA LEU A 32 6.65 35.50 -4.24
C LEU A 32 7.15 34.85 -5.54
N CYS A 33 6.89 35.49 -6.68
CA CYS A 33 7.44 35.06 -7.97
C CYS A 33 8.98 35.06 -7.97
N VAL A 34 9.62 36.08 -7.39
CA VAL A 34 11.09 36.11 -7.26
C VAL A 34 11.60 34.95 -6.40
N VAL A 35 10.90 34.62 -5.32
CA VAL A 35 11.23 33.46 -4.47
C VAL A 35 11.07 32.14 -5.23
N GLN A 36 9.99 31.97 -6.00
CA GLN A 36 9.78 30.80 -6.84
C GLN A 36 10.90 30.66 -7.89
N LEU A 37 11.30 31.76 -8.53
CA LEU A 37 12.44 31.77 -9.46
C LEU A 37 13.78 31.47 -8.75
N THR A 38 13.94 31.91 -7.50
CA THR A 38 15.12 31.62 -6.68
C THR A 38 15.24 30.12 -6.40
N ARG A 39 14.12 29.46 -6.06
CA ARG A 39 14.04 27.99 -5.92
C ARG A 39 14.35 27.29 -7.26
N LEU A 40 13.71 27.72 -8.34
CA LEU A 40 13.84 27.13 -9.68
C LEU A 40 15.27 27.21 -10.24
N LEU A 41 16.00 28.28 -9.90
CA LEU A 41 17.42 28.44 -10.27
C LEU A 41 18.38 27.64 -9.36
N GLY A 42 17.86 26.85 -8.43
CA GLY A 42 18.64 25.94 -7.59
C GLY A 42 19.28 26.58 -6.37
N LEU A 43 19.03 27.87 -6.09
CA LEU A 43 19.76 28.60 -5.05
C LEU A 43 19.50 28.03 -3.65
N TYR A 44 18.26 27.62 -3.35
CA TYR A 44 17.94 26.98 -2.07
C TYR A 44 18.56 25.58 -1.93
N HIS A 45 18.81 24.88 -3.03
CA HIS A 45 19.43 23.55 -3.02
C HIS A 45 20.94 23.61 -2.76
N THR A 46 21.58 24.77 -2.99
CA THR A 46 23.01 24.99 -2.70
C THR A 46 23.30 25.38 -1.26
N MET A 47 22.25 25.70 -0.48
CA MET A 47 22.37 26.15 0.90
C MET A 47 22.61 24.98 1.85
N ASP A 48 23.36 25.23 2.93
CA ASP A 48 23.47 24.28 4.03
C ASP A 48 22.17 24.22 4.87
N LYS A 49 22.11 23.25 5.80
CA LYS A 49 20.94 23.05 6.67
C LYS A 49 20.56 24.32 7.45
N SER A 50 21.53 25.04 8.01
CA SER A 50 21.27 26.24 8.82
C SER A 50 20.67 27.37 7.97
N GLN A 51 21.23 27.57 6.78
CA GLN A 51 20.74 28.52 5.79
C GLN A 51 19.33 28.16 5.29
N LYS A 52 19.07 26.89 4.98
CA LYS A 52 17.72 26.40 4.60
C LYS A 52 16.69 26.67 5.69
N LEU A 53 17.03 26.40 6.97
CA LEU A 53 16.15 26.73 8.09
C LEU A 53 15.97 28.25 8.28
N GLY A 54 16.99 29.05 7.96
CA GLY A 54 16.88 30.51 7.88
C GLY A 54 15.86 30.95 6.83
N VAL A 55 15.91 30.36 5.63
CA VAL A 55 14.93 30.60 4.55
C VAL A 55 13.52 30.20 5.00
N VAL A 56 13.34 29.05 5.65
CA VAL A 56 12.03 28.62 6.18
C VAL A 56 11.47 29.67 7.13
N ARG A 57 12.27 30.17 8.08
CA ARG A 57 11.84 31.24 9.00
C ARG A 57 11.45 32.52 8.25
N GLU A 58 12.22 32.94 7.25
CA GLU A 58 11.91 34.12 6.44
C GLU A 58 10.57 33.95 5.70
N LEU A 59 10.38 32.81 5.04
CA LEU A 59 9.17 32.49 4.28
C LEU A 59 7.94 32.47 5.20
N MET A 60 8.06 31.92 6.41
CA MET A 60 6.95 31.88 7.36
C MET A 60 6.61 33.26 7.93
N LEU A 61 7.60 34.13 8.17
CA LEU A 61 7.34 35.53 8.52
C LEU A 61 6.58 36.27 7.42
N ARG A 62 6.94 36.02 6.14
CA ARG A 62 6.23 36.58 4.98
C ARG A 62 4.83 36.01 4.82
N TYR A 63 4.65 34.72 5.09
CA TYR A 63 3.36 34.05 5.08
C TYR A 63 2.41 34.72 6.08
N GLN A 64 2.84 34.83 7.35
CA GLN A 64 2.05 35.41 8.44
C GLN A 64 1.68 36.88 8.15
N HIS A 65 2.65 37.70 7.72
CA HIS A 65 2.36 39.08 7.30
C HIS A 65 1.36 39.12 6.13
N GLY A 66 1.49 38.19 5.17
CA GLY A 66 0.62 38.12 4.02
C GLY A 66 -0.85 37.81 4.34
N LEU A 67 -1.12 37.12 5.46
CA LEU A 67 -2.48 36.85 5.94
C LEU A 67 -3.23 38.15 6.28
N GLU A 68 -2.53 39.24 6.58
CA GLU A 68 -3.18 40.55 6.83
C GLU A 68 -3.94 41.06 5.61
N PHE A 69 -3.46 40.77 4.40
CA PHE A 69 -4.08 41.20 3.16
C PHE A 69 -5.30 40.37 2.77
N GLY A 70 -5.40 39.12 3.26
CA GLY A 70 -6.46 38.18 2.92
C GLY A 70 -7.53 37.97 3.99
N LYS A 71 -7.61 38.84 5.00
CA LYS A 71 -8.62 38.78 6.07
C LYS A 71 -10.07 38.80 5.56
N SER A 72 -10.31 39.41 4.40
CA SER A 72 -11.63 39.50 3.76
C SER A 72 -11.87 38.41 2.70
N CYS A 73 -10.93 37.51 2.45
CA CYS A 73 -11.10 36.42 1.49
C CYS A 73 -12.22 35.47 1.93
N LEU A 74 -12.99 34.99 0.96
CA LEU A 74 -13.95 33.92 1.22
C LEU A 74 -13.18 32.64 1.54
N LYS A 75 -13.79 31.72 2.31
CA LYS A 75 -13.16 30.42 2.64
C LYS A 75 -12.83 29.57 1.40
N THR A 76 -13.50 29.85 0.28
CA THR A 76 -13.29 29.20 -1.02
C THR A 76 -12.14 29.82 -1.83
N GLU A 77 -11.65 30.99 -1.43
CA GLU A 77 -10.53 31.68 -2.06
C GLU A 77 -9.24 31.34 -1.30
N LEU A 78 -8.15 31.22 -2.05
CA LEU A 78 -6.82 31.00 -1.46
C LEU A 78 -6.31 32.29 -0.84
N GLN A 79 -5.54 32.18 0.25
CA GLN A 79 -4.82 33.33 0.78
C GLN A 79 -3.72 33.74 -0.20
N PHE A 80 -3.49 35.05 -0.33
CA PHE A 80 -2.48 35.57 -1.26
C PHE A 80 -1.05 35.08 -0.95
N SER A 81 -0.79 34.68 0.29
CA SER A 81 0.52 34.24 0.76
C SER A 81 0.70 32.73 0.89
N ASP A 82 -0.29 31.91 0.55
CA ASP A 82 -0.25 30.44 0.75
C ASP A 82 1.02 29.78 0.21
N TYR A 83 1.52 30.26 -0.94
CA TYR A 83 2.69 29.65 -1.57
C TYR A 83 4.01 29.97 -0.85
N TYR A 84 4.06 30.96 0.04
CA TYR A 84 5.21 31.08 0.96
C TYR A 84 5.27 29.89 1.93
N CYS A 85 4.12 29.45 2.46
CA CYS A 85 4.04 28.25 3.29
C CYS A 85 4.42 27.01 2.48
N LEU A 86 3.89 26.82 1.26
CA LEU A 86 4.30 25.69 0.40
C LEU A 86 5.81 25.66 0.13
N LEU A 87 6.42 26.81 -0.18
CA LEU A 87 7.86 26.89 -0.38
C LEU A 87 8.65 26.55 0.88
N ALA A 88 8.19 27.01 2.05
CA ALA A 88 8.81 26.68 3.34
C ALA A 88 8.75 25.16 3.62
N VAL A 89 7.59 24.56 3.38
CA VAL A 89 7.34 23.12 3.53
C VAL A 89 8.27 22.33 2.61
N HIS A 90 8.36 22.68 1.34
CA HIS A 90 9.26 21.97 0.43
C HIS A 90 10.73 22.05 0.87
N VAL A 91 11.19 23.21 1.37
CA VAL A 91 12.55 23.34 1.91
C VAL A 91 12.75 22.48 3.16
N LEU A 92 11.75 22.36 4.03
CA LEU A 92 11.79 21.44 5.18
C LEU A 92 11.87 19.98 4.73
N ILE A 93 11.11 19.59 3.71
CA ILE A 93 11.17 18.25 3.14
C ILE A 93 12.55 17.98 2.51
N ASP A 94 13.15 18.96 1.84
CA ASP A 94 14.52 18.83 1.33
C ASP A 94 15.51 18.57 2.49
N VAL A 95 15.40 19.30 3.60
CA VAL A 95 16.22 19.07 4.80
C VAL A 95 16.00 17.67 5.38
N TRP A 96 14.75 17.23 5.50
CA TRP A 96 14.43 15.88 5.99
C TRP A 96 15.04 14.80 5.11
N ARG A 97 14.90 14.89 3.79
CA ARG A 97 15.42 13.88 2.85
C ARG A 97 16.95 13.86 2.76
N GLU A 98 17.60 15.02 2.86
CA GLU A 98 19.06 15.11 2.78
C GLU A 98 19.75 14.72 4.10
N THR A 99 19.11 14.95 5.24
CA THR A 99 19.76 14.79 6.56
C THR A 99 19.17 13.70 7.44
N GLY A 100 17.98 13.19 7.11
CA GLY A 100 17.21 12.26 7.95
C GLY A 100 16.65 12.90 9.22
N ASP A 101 16.58 14.23 9.30
CA ASP A 101 16.10 14.95 10.48
C ASP A 101 14.56 14.97 10.53
N GLU A 102 14.00 14.12 11.39
CA GLU A 102 12.55 14.00 11.58
C GLU A 102 11.89 15.28 12.13
N THR A 103 12.65 16.17 12.78
CA THR A 103 12.06 17.44 13.27
C THR A 103 11.53 18.30 12.13
N ALA A 104 12.18 18.24 10.96
CA ALA A 104 11.77 19.00 9.79
C ALA A 104 10.43 18.52 9.20
N VAL A 105 10.15 17.21 9.23
CA VAL A 105 8.87 16.68 8.72
C VAL A 105 7.71 16.99 9.67
N TRP A 106 7.93 16.96 10.99
CA TRP A 106 6.93 17.40 11.97
C TRP A 106 6.63 18.88 11.85
N GLN A 107 7.66 19.70 11.65
CA GLN A 107 7.47 21.12 11.38
C GLN A 107 6.69 21.32 10.08
N ALA A 108 7.02 20.60 9.00
CA ALA A 108 6.31 20.68 7.73
C ALA A 108 4.80 20.35 7.88
N LEU A 109 4.45 19.29 8.60
CA LEU A 109 3.05 18.97 8.90
C LEU A 109 2.35 20.05 9.71
N THR A 110 3.04 20.61 10.70
CA THR A 110 2.52 21.70 11.55
C THR A 110 2.18 22.93 10.72
N LEU A 111 3.09 23.35 9.83
CA LEU A 111 2.88 24.49 8.94
C LEU A 111 1.75 24.26 7.94
N LEU A 112 1.61 23.03 7.43
CA LEU A 112 0.53 22.67 6.51
C LEU A 112 -0.84 22.63 7.20
N GLU A 113 -0.93 22.07 8.42
CA GLU A 113 -2.17 22.07 9.21
C GLU A 113 -2.58 23.49 9.61
N GLU A 114 -1.63 24.32 10.07
CA GLU A 114 -1.87 25.74 10.33
C GLU A 114 -2.35 26.44 9.06
N GLY A 115 -1.63 26.26 7.95
CA GLY A 115 -1.99 26.82 6.64
C GLY A 115 -3.38 26.44 6.18
N LEU A 116 -3.78 25.18 6.40
CA LEU A 116 -5.11 24.69 6.03
C LEU A 116 -6.22 25.31 6.87
N THR A 117 -5.95 25.73 8.11
CA THR A 117 -6.95 26.48 8.90
C THR A 117 -7.23 27.87 8.36
N HIS A 118 -6.22 28.51 7.76
CA HIS A 118 -6.36 29.83 7.13
C HIS A 118 -6.86 29.76 5.68
N SER A 119 -6.58 28.66 4.97
CA SER A 119 -6.94 28.44 3.56
C SER A 119 -7.49 27.02 3.35
N PRO A 120 -8.72 26.73 3.83
CA PRO A 120 -9.29 25.37 3.86
C PRO A 120 -9.60 24.78 2.48
N SER A 121 -9.67 25.63 1.45
CA SER A 121 -9.87 25.22 0.06
C SER A 121 -8.57 24.97 -0.71
N ASN A 122 -7.40 25.11 -0.06
CA ASN A 122 -6.11 24.89 -0.72
C ASN A 122 -5.85 23.40 -0.97
N ALA A 123 -5.99 22.98 -2.23
CA ALA A 123 -5.76 21.60 -2.64
C ALA A 123 -4.29 21.16 -2.48
N GLN A 124 -3.32 22.07 -2.65
CA GLN A 124 -1.90 21.73 -2.53
C GLN A 124 -1.52 21.40 -1.08
N PHE A 125 -2.08 22.13 -0.10
CA PHE A 125 -1.90 21.77 1.31
C PHE A 125 -2.46 20.39 1.62
N LYS A 126 -3.68 20.10 1.18
CA LYS A 126 -4.32 18.79 1.37
C LYS A 126 -3.52 17.66 0.71
N LEU A 127 -3.09 17.83 -0.53
CA LEU A 127 -2.30 16.83 -1.26
C LEU A 127 -0.95 16.58 -0.59
N LEU A 128 -0.25 17.62 -0.13
CA LEU A 128 1.02 17.45 0.58
C LEU A 128 0.82 16.79 1.96
N LEU A 129 -0.22 17.16 2.70
CA LEU A 129 -0.57 16.48 3.95
C LEU A 129 -0.84 15.00 3.70
N VAL A 130 -1.63 14.66 2.67
CA VAL A 130 -1.88 13.26 2.26
C VAL A 130 -0.54 12.54 2.02
N ARG A 131 0.37 13.15 1.27
CA ARG A 131 1.65 12.55 0.92
C ARG A 131 2.55 12.34 2.14
N ILE A 132 2.69 13.35 2.99
CA ILE A 132 3.56 13.28 4.17
C ILE A 132 2.98 12.30 5.21
N TYR A 133 1.67 12.34 5.47
CA TYR A 133 1.04 11.40 6.39
C TYR A 133 1.22 9.95 5.93
N CYS A 134 0.98 9.65 4.64
CA CYS A 134 1.25 8.32 4.08
C CYS A 134 2.71 7.90 4.23
N MET A 135 3.67 8.80 3.99
CA MET A 135 5.10 8.51 4.15
C MET A 135 5.50 8.26 5.61
N LEU A 136 4.83 8.90 6.58
CA LEU A 136 5.01 8.64 8.01
C LEU A 136 4.25 7.41 8.50
N GLY A 137 3.48 6.72 7.65
CA GLY A 137 2.69 5.54 8.00
C GLY A 137 1.33 5.84 8.65
N ALA A 138 0.86 7.09 8.60
CA ALA A 138 -0.45 7.49 9.10
C ALA A 138 -1.43 7.65 7.93
N PHE A 139 -2.56 6.94 7.98
CA PHE A 139 -3.55 6.93 6.90
C PHE A 139 -4.95 7.35 7.35
N GLU A 140 -5.29 7.27 8.64
CA GLU A 140 -6.56 7.80 9.17
C GLU A 140 -6.82 9.27 8.76
N PRO A 141 -5.89 10.24 8.96
CA PRO A 141 -6.12 11.63 8.54
C PRO A 141 -6.17 11.80 7.02
N VAL A 142 -5.61 10.87 6.25
CA VAL A 142 -5.57 10.92 4.78
C VAL A 142 -6.96 10.77 4.19
N VAL A 143 -7.80 9.92 4.79
CA VAL A 143 -9.18 9.68 4.33
C VAL A 143 -10.01 10.97 4.42
N ASP A 144 -9.91 11.69 5.53
CA ASP A 144 -10.63 12.96 5.73
C ASP A 144 -10.12 14.05 4.79
N LEU A 145 -8.79 14.17 4.64
CA LEU A 145 -8.17 15.14 3.73
C LEU A 145 -8.59 14.89 2.28
N TYR A 146 -8.54 13.65 1.82
CA TYR A 146 -8.95 13.28 0.46
C TYR A 146 -10.45 13.47 0.24
N SER A 147 -11.29 13.12 1.22
CA SER A 147 -12.73 13.38 1.16
C SER A 147 -13.01 14.89 1.04
N SER A 148 -12.23 15.72 1.74
CA SER A 148 -12.34 17.18 1.66
C SER A 148 -11.84 17.80 0.36
N LEU A 149 -11.08 17.06 -0.46
CA LEU A 149 -10.74 17.47 -1.83
C LEU A 149 -11.93 17.33 -2.79
N ASP A 150 -12.97 16.57 -2.39
CA ASP A 150 -14.17 16.31 -3.18
C ASP A 150 -13.85 15.77 -4.59
N ALA A 151 -12.93 14.79 -4.64
CA ALA A 151 -12.49 14.16 -5.88
C ALA A 151 -13.65 13.42 -6.56
N LYS A 152 -13.95 13.78 -7.82
CA LYS A 152 -15.09 13.28 -8.60
C LYS A 152 -14.68 12.69 -9.95
N HIS A 153 -15.47 11.70 -10.39
CA HIS A 153 -15.41 11.13 -11.74
C HIS A 153 -13.96 10.77 -12.15
N ILE A 154 -13.44 11.41 -13.21
CA ILE A 154 -12.11 11.17 -13.76
C ILE A 154 -10.98 11.31 -12.74
N GLN A 155 -11.19 12.09 -11.67
CA GLN A 155 -10.21 12.26 -10.61
C GLN A 155 -9.95 10.95 -9.85
N HIS A 156 -10.89 10.00 -9.84
CA HIS A 156 -10.63 8.67 -9.28
C HIS A 156 -9.57 7.91 -10.07
N ASP A 157 -9.38 8.17 -11.36
CA ASP A 157 -8.29 7.57 -12.16
C ASP A 157 -6.98 8.34 -12.01
N THR A 158 -7.05 9.68 -11.94
CA THR A 158 -5.85 10.52 -11.98
C THR A 158 -5.21 10.75 -10.61
N ILE A 159 -5.99 10.88 -9.53
CA ILE A 159 -5.47 11.14 -8.16
C ILE A 159 -5.89 10.08 -7.13
N GLY A 160 -6.82 9.17 -7.49
CA GLY A 160 -7.27 8.09 -6.60
C GLY A 160 -6.17 7.13 -6.16
N TYR A 161 -5.09 7.03 -6.93
CA TYR A 161 -3.90 6.25 -6.58
C TYR A 161 -3.28 6.67 -5.24
N LEU A 162 -3.43 7.95 -4.83
CA LEU A 162 -2.93 8.45 -3.55
C LEU A 162 -3.60 7.77 -2.34
N LEU A 163 -4.81 7.22 -2.50
CA LEU A 163 -5.46 6.41 -1.47
C LEU A 163 -5.13 4.94 -1.61
N THR A 164 -5.40 4.37 -2.80
CA THR A 164 -5.36 2.91 -3.00
C THR A 164 -3.96 2.35 -2.86
N ARG A 165 -2.92 3.16 -3.11
CA ARG A 165 -1.52 2.77 -2.92
C ARG A 165 -1.20 2.50 -1.45
N TYR A 166 -1.83 3.23 -0.52
CA TYR A 166 -1.41 3.28 0.88
C TYR A 166 -2.38 2.62 1.86
N ALA A 167 -3.69 2.65 1.57
CA ALA A 167 -4.72 2.22 2.51
C ALA A 167 -4.51 0.80 3.05
N GLU A 168 -4.40 -0.18 2.15
CA GLU A 168 -4.18 -1.57 2.54
C GLU A 168 -2.75 -1.78 3.06
N SER A 169 -1.75 -1.13 2.47
CA SER A 169 -0.35 -1.24 2.88
C SER A 169 -0.05 -0.81 4.30
N LEU A 170 -0.89 0.07 4.85
CA LEU A 170 -0.80 0.59 6.21
C LEU A 170 -1.81 -0.07 7.15
N GLY A 171 -2.48 -1.15 6.72
CA GLY A 171 -3.36 -1.95 7.57
C GLY A 171 -4.73 -1.32 7.85
N GLN A 172 -5.15 -0.35 7.04
CA GLN A 172 -6.46 0.31 7.13
C GLN A 172 -7.43 -0.35 6.13
N TYR A 173 -7.83 -1.58 6.41
CA TYR A 173 -8.61 -2.42 5.51
C TYR A 173 -10.00 -1.85 5.22
N ALA A 174 -10.66 -1.23 6.21
CA ALA A 174 -11.95 -0.58 5.99
C ALA A 174 -11.84 0.57 4.98
N ALA A 175 -10.85 1.45 5.17
CA ALA A 175 -10.60 2.57 4.26
C ALA A 175 -10.12 2.10 2.88
N ALA A 176 -9.32 1.03 2.81
CA ALA A 176 -8.88 0.42 1.56
C ALA A 176 -10.06 -0.15 0.77
N SER A 177 -10.95 -0.87 1.45
CA SER A 177 -12.19 -1.42 0.91
C SER A 177 -13.07 -0.31 0.30
N GLN A 178 -13.27 0.78 1.03
CA GLN A 178 -14.04 1.93 0.56
C GLN A 178 -13.38 2.63 -0.63
N SER A 179 -12.07 2.85 -0.58
CA SER A 179 -11.30 3.49 -1.66
C SER A 179 -11.39 2.69 -2.96
N CYS A 180 -11.22 1.36 -2.88
CA CYS A 180 -11.38 0.48 -4.03
C CYS A 180 -12.81 0.53 -4.59
N ASN A 181 -13.82 0.53 -3.73
CA ASN A 181 -15.21 0.61 -4.14
C ASN A 181 -15.55 1.92 -4.87
N PHE A 182 -15.01 3.06 -4.43
CA PHE A 182 -15.22 4.33 -5.13
C PHE A 182 -14.60 4.31 -6.53
N ALA A 183 -13.36 3.84 -6.66
CA ALA A 183 -12.70 3.72 -7.96
C ALA A 183 -13.41 2.72 -8.90
N LEU A 184 -13.78 1.52 -8.43
CA LEU A 184 -14.51 0.54 -9.26
C LEU A 184 -15.87 1.04 -9.72
N ARG A 185 -16.62 1.72 -8.85
CA ARG A 185 -17.89 2.35 -9.25
C ARG A 185 -17.68 3.35 -10.38
N PHE A 186 -16.65 4.18 -10.30
CA PHE A 186 -16.30 5.09 -11.38
C PHE A 186 -15.99 4.34 -12.69
N PHE A 187 -15.10 3.35 -12.68
CA PHE A 187 -14.70 2.64 -13.89
C PHE A 187 -15.88 1.88 -14.55
N HIS A 188 -16.70 1.18 -13.75
CA HIS A 188 -17.87 0.46 -14.27
C HIS A 188 -18.96 1.41 -14.79
N SER A 189 -19.24 2.51 -14.09
CA SER A 189 -20.17 3.53 -14.61
C SER A 189 -19.64 4.13 -15.90
N ASN A 190 -18.36 4.46 -15.97
CA ASN A 190 -17.74 5.02 -17.17
C ASN A 190 -17.82 4.09 -18.39
N GLN A 191 -17.67 2.77 -18.20
CA GLN A 191 -17.83 1.78 -19.27
C GLN A 191 -19.23 1.84 -19.90
N LYS A 192 -20.25 1.95 -19.05
CA LYS A 192 -21.65 2.06 -19.47
C LYS A 192 -21.94 3.42 -20.12
N ASP A 193 -21.61 4.50 -19.42
CA ASP A 193 -21.96 5.87 -19.81
C ASP A 193 -21.24 6.28 -21.10
N THR A 194 -19.94 5.98 -21.23
CA THR A 194 -19.18 6.30 -22.45
C THR A 194 -19.74 5.56 -23.67
N SER A 195 -20.19 4.31 -23.49
CA SER A 195 -20.82 3.55 -24.57
C SER A 195 -22.15 4.16 -24.99
N GLU A 196 -22.93 4.71 -24.07
CA GLU A 196 -24.15 5.46 -24.38
C GLU A 196 -23.85 6.78 -25.10
N TYR A 197 -22.85 7.54 -24.65
CA TYR A 197 -22.45 8.78 -25.31
C TYR A 197 -21.93 8.57 -26.73
N ILE A 198 -21.28 7.44 -27.01
CA ILE A 198 -20.93 7.05 -28.39
C ILE A 198 -22.18 6.84 -29.25
N ILE A 199 -23.22 6.18 -28.72
CA ILE A 199 -24.50 6.00 -29.42
C ILE A 199 -25.17 7.36 -29.67
N GLN A 200 -25.17 8.24 -28.67
CA GLN A 200 -25.72 9.59 -28.79
C GLN A 200 -24.97 10.43 -29.83
N ALA A 201 -23.65 10.28 -29.95
CA ALA A 201 -22.85 10.98 -30.96
C ALA A 201 -23.32 10.66 -32.39
N TYR A 202 -23.71 9.42 -32.67
CA TYR A 202 -24.34 9.07 -33.95
C TYR A 202 -25.69 9.76 -34.15
N LYS A 203 -26.53 9.82 -33.10
CA LYS A 203 -27.87 10.46 -33.17
C LYS A 203 -27.79 11.96 -33.44
N TYR A 204 -26.81 12.64 -32.85
CA TYR A 204 -26.65 14.10 -32.96
C TYR A 204 -25.69 14.52 -34.09
N GLY A 205 -25.21 13.59 -34.91
CA GLY A 205 -24.32 13.89 -36.05
C GLY A 205 -22.90 14.32 -35.67
N ALA A 206 -22.45 14.02 -34.44
CA ALA A 206 -21.10 14.34 -33.95
C ALA A 206 -20.07 13.29 -34.38
N PHE A 207 -20.02 12.95 -35.67
CA PHE A 207 -19.23 11.83 -36.19
C PHE A 207 -17.72 11.99 -35.95
N GLU A 208 -17.21 13.22 -35.97
CA GLU A 208 -15.79 13.52 -35.70
C GLU A 208 -15.37 13.20 -34.26
N LYS A 209 -16.31 13.18 -33.30
CA LYS A 209 -16.03 12.89 -31.88
C LYS A 209 -16.08 11.41 -31.54
N ILE A 210 -16.58 10.57 -32.42
CA ILE A 210 -16.68 9.13 -32.18
C ILE A 210 -15.29 8.48 -32.01
N PRO A 211 -14.28 8.75 -32.86
CA PRO A 211 -12.93 8.25 -32.64
C PRO A 211 -12.33 8.71 -31.30
N GLU A 212 -12.57 9.97 -30.90
CA GLU A 212 -12.12 10.51 -29.61
C GLU A 212 -12.78 9.78 -28.43
N PHE A 213 -14.08 9.53 -28.48
CA PHE A 213 -14.78 8.77 -27.43
C PHE A 213 -14.32 7.31 -27.34
N ILE A 214 -14.05 6.68 -28.48
CA ILE A 214 -13.49 5.32 -28.50
C ILE A 214 -12.08 5.31 -27.90
N ALA A 215 -11.22 6.27 -28.26
CA ALA A 215 -9.89 6.39 -27.70
C ALA A 215 -9.93 6.64 -26.18
N PHE A 216 -10.82 7.52 -25.72
CA PHE A 216 -11.03 7.80 -24.29
C PHE A 216 -11.52 6.55 -23.53
N ARG A 217 -12.53 5.86 -24.07
CA ARG A 217 -13.03 4.60 -23.49
C ARG A 217 -11.93 3.56 -23.35
N ASN A 218 -11.14 3.37 -24.41
CA ASN A 218 -10.05 2.40 -24.41
C ASN A 218 -8.94 2.81 -23.42
N ARG A 219 -8.63 4.11 -23.32
CA ARG A 219 -7.67 4.63 -22.34
C ARG A 219 -8.09 4.36 -20.90
N LEU A 220 -9.37 4.48 -20.58
CA LEU A 220 -9.88 4.21 -19.23
C LEU A 220 -10.02 2.71 -18.95
N ASN A 221 -10.47 1.91 -19.92
CA ASN A 221 -10.55 0.45 -19.76
C ASN A 221 -9.18 -0.20 -19.60
N ASN A 222 -8.15 0.40 -20.21
CA ASN A 222 -6.77 -0.06 -20.08
C ASN A 222 -6.00 0.70 -18.99
N SER A 223 -6.68 1.40 -18.07
CA SER A 223 -6.02 2.12 -16.98
C SER A 223 -5.26 1.14 -16.08
N LEU A 224 -4.01 1.48 -15.78
CA LEU A 224 -3.19 0.83 -14.75
C LEU A 224 -3.90 0.84 -13.40
N HIS A 225 -4.46 1.99 -13.01
CA HIS A 225 -5.14 2.14 -11.74
C HIS A 225 -6.38 1.25 -11.66
N PHE A 226 -7.12 1.08 -12.76
CA PHE A 226 -8.26 0.16 -12.80
C PHE A 226 -7.83 -1.29 -12.54
N ALA A 227 -6.76 -1.75 -13.19
CA ALA A 227 -6.24 -3.10 -13.00
C ALA A 227 -5.72 -3.33 -11.57
N GLN A 228 -5.06 -2.34 -10.98
CA GLN A 228 -4.61 -2.36 -9.59
C GLN A 228 -5.79 -2.47 -8.63
N VAL A 229 -6.76 -1.57 -8.73
CA VAL A 229 -7.91 -1.54 -7.83
C VAL A 229 -8.73 -2.83 -7.91
N ARG A 230 -8.94 -3.39 -9.11
CA ARG A 230 -9.64 -4.67 -9.28
C ARG A 230 -8.92 -5.81 -8.57
N THR A 231 -7.60 -5.91 -8.76
CA THR A 231 -6.76 -6.94 -8.14
C THR A 231 -6.75 -6.80 -6.61
N GLU A 232 -6.51 -5.60 -6.11
CA GLU A 232 -6.46 -5.35 -4.67
C GLU A 232 -7.84 -5.49 -4.01
N ARG A 233 -8.93 -5.14 -4.69
CA ARG A 233 -10.29 -5.41 -4.18
C ARG A 233 -10.52 -6.90 -3.97
N MET A 234 -10.19 -7.71 -4.97
CA MET A 234 -10.37 -9.16 -4.91
C MET A 234 -9.48 -9.78 -3.82
N LEU A 235 -8.23 -9.34 -3.69
CA LEU A 235 -7.33 -9.79 -2.62
C LEU A 235 -7.83 -9.37 -1.24
N LEU A 236 -8.35 -8.15 -1.08
CA LEU A 236 -8.97 -7.69 0.17
C LEU A 236 -10.21 -8.50 0.55
N ASP A 237 -11.10 -8.80 -0.41
CA ASP A 237 -12.29 -9.63 -0.16
C ASP A 237 -11.90 -11.04 0.33
N LEU A 238 -10.88 -11.63 -0.30
CA LEU A 238 -10.33 -12.91 0.17
C LEU A 238 -9.73 -12.77 1.58
N LEU A 239 -8.86 -11.78 1.78
CA LEU A 239 -8.15 -11.55 3.03
C LEU A 239 -9.11 -11.32 4.21
N LEU A 240 -10.22 -10.63 4.00
CA LEU A 240 -11.16 -10.26 5.07
C LEU A 240 -12.24 -11.33 5.33
N GLU A 241 -12.66 -12.08 4.31
CA GLU A 241 -13.85 -12.95 4.42
C GLU A 241 -13.56 -14.43 4.19
N ALA A 242 -12.67 -14.78 3.25
CA ALA A 242 -12.47 -16.17 2.83
C ALA A 242 -11.87 -17.04 3.93
N ASN A 243 -12.50 -18.19 4.21
CA ASN A 243 -12.30 -19.10 5.34
C ASN A 243 -12.53 -18.49 6.75
N ILE A 244 -13.02 -17.25 6.86
CA ILE A 244 -13.50 -16.66 8.13
C ILE A 244 -15.02 -16.82 8.20
N SER A 245 -15.73 -16.11 7.33
CA SER A 245 -17.20 -16.11 7.23
C SER A 245 -17.69 -17.01 6.09
N THR A 246 -16.97 -17.01 4.97
CA THR A 246 -17.35 -17.70 3.73
C THR A 246 -16.24 -18.68 3.36
N SER A 247 -16.54 -19.81 2.70
CA SER A 247 -15.47 -20.71 2.25
C SER A 247 -14.65 -20.08 1.12
N LEU A 248 -13.36 -20.39 1.01
CA LEU A 248 -12.52 -19.90 -0.09
C LEU A 248 -13.13 -20.22 -1.47
N ALA A 249 -13.69 -21.43 -1.64
CA ALA A 249 -14.34 -21.84 -2.88
C ALA A 249 -15.53 -20.95 -3.27
N GLU A 250 -16.35 -20.58 -2.28
CA GLU A 250 -17.54 -19.75 -2.49
C GLU A 250 -17.16 -18.29 -2.78
N SER A 251 -16.17 -17.73 -2.07
CA SER A 251 -15.62 -16.40 -2.34
C SER A 251 -15.01 -16.31 -3.75
N ILE A 252 -14.25 -17.32 -4.18
CA ILE A 252 -13.67 -17.37 -5.54
C ILE A 252 -14.78 -17.46 -6.60
N LYS A 253 -15.81 -18.27 -6.35
CA LYS A 253 -16.95 -18.41 -7.24
C LYS A 253 -17.76 -17.12 -7.37
N SER A 254 -18.01 -16.39 -6.28
CA SER A 254 -18.77 -15.14 -6.32
C SER A 254 -18.06 -14.04 -7.09
N MET A 255 -16.73 -14.04 -7.09
CA MET A 255 -15.89 -13.11 -7.86
C MET A 255 -15.66 -13.54 -9.31
N ASN A 256 -16.14 -14.71 -9.73
CA ASN A 256 -15.89 -15.31 -11.05
C ASN A 256 -14.39 -15.46 -11.39
N LEU A 257 -13.56 -15.79 -10.39
CA LEU A 257 -12.13 -15.96 -10.59
C LEU A 257 -11.80 -17.36 -11.10
N ARG A 258 -10.93 -17.43 -12.11
CA ARG A 258 -10.35 -18.66 -12.64
C ARG A 258 -8.84 -18.50 -12.79
N PRO A 259 -8.02 -19.53 -12.46
CA PRO A 259 -6.58 -19.41 -12.56
C PRO A 259 -6.11 -19.27 -14.01
N GLU A 260 -6.82 -19.82 -15.00
CA GLU A 260 -6.47 -19.74 -16.43
C GLU A 260 -6.79 -18.40 -17.10
N GLU A 261 -7.74 -17.63 -16.57
CA GLU A 261 -8.21 -16.38 -17.18
C GLU A 261 -7.49 -15.16 -16.57
N ASP A 262 -7.11 -14.21 -17.44
CA ASP A 262 -6.51 -12.94 -17.06
C ASP A 262 -7.13 -11.81 -17.89
N ASP A 263 -7.81 -10.89 -17.23
CA ASP A 263 -8.54 -9.78 -17.82
C ASP A 263 -7.76 -8.45 -17.73
N ILE A 264 -6.46 -8.51 -17.44
CA ILE A 264 -5.55 -7.36 -17.44
C ILE A 264 -4.95 -7.18 -18.84
N PRO A 265 -5.09 -5.98 -19.46
CA PRO A 265 -4.56 -5.71 -20.79
C PRO A 265 -3.07 -5.37 -20.74
N TRP A 266 -2.21 -6.33 -20.38
CA TRP A 266 -0.77 -6.13 -20.10
C TRP A 266 -0.02 -5.29 -21.14
N GLU A 267 -0.27 -5.52 -22.44
CA GLU A 267 0.41 -4.81 -23.55
C GLU A 267 -0.14 -3.40 -23.82
N ALA A 268 -1.35 -3.11 -23.33
CA ALA A 268 -2.05 -1.86 -23.62
C ALA A 268 -2.28 -0.99 -22.37
N LEU A 269 -1.69 -1.36 -21.23
CA LEU A 269 -1.78 -0.62 -19.97
C LEU A 269 -1.46 0.87 -20.17
N ARG A 270 -2.25 1.71 -19.53
CA ARG A 270 -2.13 3.17 -19.56
C ARG A 270 -1.99 3.72 -18.16
N ASP A 271 -0.86 4.37 -17.90
CA ASP A 271 -0.71 5.18 -16.71
C ASP A 271 -1.42 6.52 -16.92
N ASN A 272 -2.56 6.69 -16.26
CA ASN A 272 -3.34 7.92 -16.29
C ASN A 272 -3.16 8.76 -15.02
N ARG A 273 -2.30 8.33 -14.09
CA ARG A 273 -2.04 9.06 -12.85
C ARG A 273 -1.52 10.45 -13.16
N ASP A 274 -2.03 11.44 -12.44
CA ASP A 274 -1.49 12.79 -12.50
C ASP A 274 -0.26 12.87 -11.57
N LEU A 275 0.91 12.70 -12.19
CA LEU A 275 2.20 12.80 -11.53
C LEU A 275 2.71 14.26 -11.45
N ASN A 276 1.93 15.22 -11.94
CA ASN A 276 2.23 16.65 -11.95
C ASN A 276 1.21 17.47 -11.15
N VAL A 277 0.33 16.81 -10.38
CA VAL A 277 -0.71 17.48 -9.58
C VAL A 277 -0.12 18.36 -8.48
N PHE A 278 1.07 18.00 -7.98
CA PHE A 278 1.82 18.78 -7.00
C PHE A 278 2.54 19.93 -7.68
N PHE A 279 2.41 21.13 -7.13
CA PHE A 279 3.21 22.26 -7.60
C PHE A 279 4.67 22.05 -7.22
N SER A 280 5.55 22.10 -8.22
CA SER A 280 6.99 22.04 -8.04
C SER A 280 7.63 23.32 -8.55
N TRP A 281 8.50 23.90 -7.73
CA TRP A 281 9.40 24.99 -8.12
C TRP A 281 10.85 24.51 -8.09
N ASP A 282 11.08 23.21 -8.09
CA ASP A 282 12.41 22.64 -8.13
C ASP A 282 13.06 22.90 -9.49
N PRO A 283 14.41 22.95 -9.55
CA PRO A 283 15.15 22.97 -10.81
C PRO A 283 14.70 21.85 -11.74
N LYS A 284 14.68 22.12 -13.05
CA LYS A 284 14.17 21.17 -14.07
C LYS A 284 14.85 19.80 -14.05
N ASP A 285 16.10 19.73 -13.60
CA ASP A 285 16.90 18.52 -13.45
C ASP A 285 16.52 17.69 -12.20
N ARG A 286 15.80 18.29 -11.24
CA ARG A 286 15.34 17.65 -10.00
C ARG A 286 13.84 17.36 -9.98
N ASP A 287 13.09 17.92 -10.92
CA ASP A 287 11.67 17.66 -11.09
C ASP A 287 11.40 16.27 -11.72
N VAL A 288 10.13 15.92 -11.88
CA VAL A 288 9.72 14.62 -12.45
C VAL A 288 10.10 14.53 -13.93
N SER A 289 11.15 13.75 -14.22
CA SER A 289 11.57 13.43 -15.59
C SER A 289 10.65 12.40 -16.25
N GLU A 290 10.65 12.36 -17.59
CA GLU A 290 9.95 11.30 -18.34
C GLU A 290 10.53 9.90 -18.07
N GLU A 291 11.82 9.80 -17.73
CA GLU A 291 12.42 8.54 -17.30
C GLU A 291 11.87 8.10 -15.95
N HIS A 292 11.65 9.01 -14.99
CA HIS A 292 11.00 8.68 -13.72
C HIS A 292 9.57 8.14 -13.93
N LYS A 293 8.80 8.74 -14.85
CA LYS A 293 7.44 8.27 -15.17
C LYS A 293 7.47 6.87 -15.81
N LYS A 294 8.41 6.64 -16.73
CA LYS A 294 8.59 5.34 -17.38
C LYS A 294 9.00 4.25 -16.38
N LEU A 295 9.99 4.52 -15.53
CA LEU A 295 10.44 3.60 -14.48
C LEU A 295 9.33 3.31 -13.47
N SER A 296 8.55 4.34 -13.11
CA SER A 296 7.38 4.18 -12.24
C SER A 296 6.34 3.26 -12.86
N LEU A 297 5.98 3.44 -14.13
CA LEU A 297 5.05 2.53 -14.83
C LEU A 297 5.61 1.09 -14.92
N GLU A 298 6.90 0.94 -15.19
CA GLU A 298 7.57 -0.36 -15.20
C GLU A 298 7.44 -1.07 -13.84
N GLU A 299 7.77 -0.37 -12.75
CA GLU A 299 7.68 -0.86 -11.38
C GLU A 299 6.25 -1.24 -10.98
N GLU A 300 5.28 -0.36 -11.27
CA GLU A 300 3.85 -0.60 -10.98
C GLU A 300 3.30 -1.80 -11.75
N THR A 301 3.77 -2.00 -13.00
CA THR A 301 3.40 -3.16 -13.82
C THR A 301 3.99 -4.45 -13.26
N MET A 302 5.25 -4.42 -12.81
CA MET A 302 5.89 -5.57 -12.16
C MET A 302 5.16 -5.95 -10.86
N TRP A 303 4.86 -4.96 -10.02
CA TRP A 303 4.13 -5.18 -8.78
C TRP A 303 2.71 -5.71 -9.02
N LEU A 304 1.97 -5.11 -9.96
CA LEU A 304 0.64 -5.59 -10.35
C LEU A 304 0.69 -7.03 -10.87
N ARG A 305 1.72 -7.40 -11.63
CA ARG A 305 1.91 -8.77 -12.12
C ARG A 305 2.14 -9.75 -10.99
N ILE A 306 2.96 -9.42 -10.00
CA ILE A 306 3.16 -10.24 -8.79
C ILE A 306 1.81 -10.43 -8.08
N ARG A 307 1.05 -9.35 -7.85
CA ARG A 307 -0.25 -9.40 -7.16
C ARG A 307 -1.31 -10.20 -7.92
N SER A 308 -1.42 -10.01 -9.23
CA SER A 308 -2.35 -10.76 -10.09
C SER A 308 -2.01 -12.26 -10.13
N LEU A 309 -0.73 -12.62 -10.26
CA LEU A 309 -0.29 -14.01 -10.23
C LEU A 309 -0.57 -14.67 -8.88
N THR A 310 -0.32 -13.96 -7.78
CA THR A 310 -0.69 -14.44 -6.43
C THR A 310 -2.20 -14.68 -6.31
N LEU A 311 -3.04 -13.74 -6.78
CA LEU A 311 -4.49 -13.90 -6.79
C LEU A 311 -4.93 -15.14 -7.59
N ARG A 312 -4.36 -15.34 -8.77
CA ARG A 312 -4.68 -16.49 -9.65
C ARG A 312 -4.20 -17.83 -9.06
N LEU A 313 -3.05 -17.85 -8.39
CA LEU A 313 -2.58 -19.04 -7.66
C LEU A 313 -3.54 -19.39 -6.51
N ILE A 314 -3.98 -18.40 -5.74
CA ILE A 314 -4.95 -18.60 -4.65
C ILE A 314 -6.30 -19.11 -5.20
N SER A 315 -6.77 -18.55 -6.32
CA SER A 315 -8.04 -18.94 -6.93
C SER A 315 -8.05 -20.37 -7.45
N GLY A 316 -6.87 -20.95 -7.72
CA GLY A 316 -6.72 -22.34 -8.12
C GLY A 316 -6.92 -23.35 -6.99
N LEU A 317 -6.64 -23.00 -5.73
CA LEU A 317 -6.64 -23.94 -4.61
C LEU A 317 -7.95 -24.73 -4.47
N PRO A 318 -9.15 -24.12 -4.52
CA PRO A 318 -10.41 -24.86 -4.39
C PRO A 318 -10.69 -25.84 -5.53
N SER A 319 -10.12 -25.58 -6.71
CA SER A 319 -10.36 -26.37 -7.91
C SER A 319 -9.53 -27.66 -7.97
N LEU A 320 -8.51 -27.79 -7.11
CA LEU A 320 -7.62 -28.95 -7.03
C LEU A 320 -8.25 -30.14 -6.29
N ASN A 321 -9.26 -29.90 -5.44
CA ASN A 321 -9.89 -30.97 -4.69
C ASN A 321 -10.72 -31.86 -5.62
N HIS A 322 -10.34 -33.12 -5.78
CA HIS A 322 -11.14 -34.09 -6.51
C HIS A 322 -12.46 -34.33 -5.76
N SER A 323 -13.59 -34.19 -6.49
CA SER A 323 -14.83 -34.87 -6.10
C SER A 323 -14.50 -36.35 -5.94
N VAL A 324 -14.60 -36.88 -4.72
CA VAL A 324 -14.48 -38.31 -4.43
C VAL A 324 -15.71 -39.02 -5.02
N GLY A 325 -15.76 -39.15 -6.34
CA GLY A 325 -16.53 -40.19 -6.99
C GLY A 325 -15.83 -41.53 -6.75
N PRO A 326 -16.56 -42.64 -6.52
CA PRO A 326 -15.94 -43.94 -6.37
C PRO A 326 -15.12 -44.23 -7.63
N LYS A 327 -13.82 -44.54 -7.46
CA LYS A 327 -12.88 -44.98 -8.51
C LYS A 327 -13.28 -46.38 -9.05
N ASN A 328 -14.50 -46.51 -9.55
CA ASN A 328 -15.04 -47.64 -10.31
C ASN A 328 -15.64 -47.11 -11.61
N SER A 329 -14.85 -46.45 -12.44
CA SER A 329 -15.09 -46.45 -13.89
C SER A 329 -13.80 -46.10 -14.60
N GLU A 330 -13.66 -46.71 -15.76
CA GLU A 330 -12.46 -46.87 -16.54
C GLU A 330 -11.86 -45.53 -17.00
N LYS A 331 -10.58 -45.60 -17.33
CA LYS A 331 -9.77 -44.57 -17.99
C LYS A 331 -10.53 -43.96 -19.18
N THR A 332 -11.26 -42.86 -18.97
CA THR A 332 -11.61 -41.95 -20.05
C THR A 332 -10.43 -41.00 -20.24
N THR A 333 -9.73 -41.22 -21.35
CA THR A 333 -8.69 -40.35 -21.89
C THR A 333 -9.27 -38.96 -22.18
N GLU A 334 -9.08 -38.00 -21.28
CA GLU A 334 -9.20 -36.57 -21.59
C GLU A 334 -7.94 -36.13 -22.34
N ASN A 335 -7.91 -36.40 -23.64
CA ASN A 335 -6.85 -35.89 -24.51
C ASN A 335 -7.06 -34.38 -24.73
N GLY A 336 -6.16 -33.55 -24.20
CA GLY A 336 -5.97 -32.16 -24.67
C GLY A 336 -6.30 -31.03 -23.69
N VAL A 337 -6.76 -31.30 -22.46
CA VAL A 337 -6.92 -30.26 -21.42
C VAL A 337 -5.68 -30.31 -20.51
N SER A 338 -4.91 -29.21 -20.46
CA SER A 338 -3.84 -29.06 -19.47
C SER A 338 -4.43 -29.36 -18.09
N SER A 339 -3.80 -30.25 -17.32
CA SER A 339 -4.30 -30.59 -15.99
C SER A 339 -4.32 -29.33 -15.12
N ARG A 340 -5.31 -29.20 -14.22
CA ARG A 340 -5.48 -28.01 -13.36
C ARG A 340 -4.22 -27.67 -12.57
N ILE A 341 -3.45 -28.68 -12.14
CA ILE A 341 -2.19 -28.45 -11.45
C ILE A 341 -1.10 -27.90 -12.38
N ASP A 342 -1.13 -28.23 -13.67
CA ASP A 342 -0.12 -27.76 -14.63
C ASP A 342 -0.27 -26.26 -14.89
N ILE A 343 -1.52 -25.75 -14.86
CA ILE A 343 -1.80 -24.32 -14.89
C ILE A 343 -1.18 -23.63 -13.68
N LEU A 344 -1.36 -24.18 -12.47
CA LEU A 344 -0.78 -23.57 -11.26
C LEU A 344 0.74 -23.65 -11.23
N ARG A 345 1.35 -24.73 -11.72
CA ARG A 345 2.81 -24.84 -11.88
C ARG A 345 3.34 -23.78 -12.85
N LEU A 346 2.65 -23.56 -13.97
CA LEU A 346 3.00 -22.51 -14.93
C LEU A 346 2.90 -21.12 -14.29
N LEU A 347 1.82 -20.85 -13.54
CA LEU A 347 1.66 -19.57 -12.83
C LEU A 347 2.74 -19.36 -11.76
N LEU A 348 3.14 -20.42 -11.05
CA LEU A 348 4.21 -20.36 -10.07
C LEU A 348 5.55 -20.01 -10.73
N GLN A 349 5.87 -20.62 -11.87
CA GLN A 349 7.05 -20.26 -12.67
C GLN A 349 7.01 -18.81 -13.13
N GLN A 350 5.85 -18.33 -13.60
CA GLN A 350 5.68 -16.93 -13.98
C GLN A 350 5.88 -15.98 -12.79
N LEU A 351 5.40 -16.36 -11.60
CA LEU A 351 5.57 -15.60 -10.37
C LEU A 351 7.05 -15.50 -9.99
N GLU A 352 7.79 -16.61 -10.02
CA GLU A 352 9.24 -16.60 -9.75
C GLU A 352 10.01 -15.71 -10.72
N VAL A 353 9.70 -15.78 -12.01
CA VAL A 353 10.30 -14.90 -13.03
C VAL A 353 9.97 -13.44 -12.74
N ALA A 354 8.74 -13.13 -12.35
CA ALA A 354 8.32 -11.78 -11.99
C ALA A 354 9.05 -11.27 -10.73
N LEU A 355 9.19 -12.11 -9.70
CA LEU A 355 9.91 -11.79 -8.47
C LEU A 355 11.40 -11.52 -8.72
N GLU A 356 12.05 -12.36 -9.53
CA GLU A 356 13.45 -12.19 -9.90
C GLU A 356 13.68 -10.94 -10.77
N THR A 357 12.75 -10.66 -11.69
CA THR A 357 12.78 -9.42 -12.48
C THR A 357 12.62 -8.19 -11.58
N GLY A 358 11.68 -8.24 -10.63
CA GLY A 358 11.47 -7.19 -9.64
C GLY A 358 12.71 -6.98 -8.77
N LYS A 359 13.36 -8.05 -8.31
CA LYS A 359 14.60 -7.97 -7.54
C LYS A 359 15.71 -7.23 -8.28
N ARG A 360 15.95 -7.58 -9.55
CA ARG A 360 16.91 -6.86 -10.41
C ARG A 360 16.54 -5.41 -10.66
N PHE A 361 15.24 -5.09 -10.68
CA PHE A 361 14.77 -3.71 -10.78
C PHE A 361 15.12 -2.93 -9.50
N ILE A 362 14.88 -3.51 -8.32
CA ILE A 362 15.23 -2.87 -7.03
C ILE A 362 16.74 -2.66 -6.88
N GLU A 363 17.57 -3.56 -7.41
CA GLU A 363 19.03 -3.42 -7.42
C GLU A 363 19.54 -2.19 -8.21
N LYS A 364 18.68 -1.56 -9.04
CA LYS A 364 19.02 -0.30 -9.73
C LYS A 364 19.01 0.93 -8.81
N ASP A 365 18.49 0.81 -7.57
CA ASP A 365 18.42 1.88 -6.56
C ASP A 365 17.91 3.23 -7.10
N ILE A 366 16.74 3.17 -7.75
CA ILE A 366 16.13 4.35 -8.38
C ILE A 366 15.59 5.29 -7.31
N GLN A 367 16.02 6.55 -7.35
CA GLN A 367 15.60 7.59 -6.42
C GLN A 367 14.58 8.53 -7.07
N TYR A 368 13.32 8.42 -6.68
CA TYR A 368 12.28 9.34 -7.18
C TYR A 368 12.32 10.70 -6.44
N PRO A 369 11.97 11.80 -7.13
CA PRO A 369 11.73 13.10 -6.48
C PRO A 369 10.60 13.01 -5.45
N PHE A 370 10.64 13.88 -4.43
CA PHE A 370 9.67 13.80 -3.33
C PHE A 370 8.24 13.96 -3.84
N LEU A 371 8.00 14.86 -4.79
CA LEU A 371 6.68 15.11 -5.39
C LEU A 371 6.35 14.20 -6.58
N GLY A 372 7.28 13.31 -6.95
CA GLY A 372 7.16 12.46 -8.13
C GLY A 372 6.31 11.21 -7.92
N PRO A 373 6.47 10.19 -8.77
CA PRO A 373 5.84 8.90 -8.52
C PRO A 373 6.31 8.31 -7.18
N VAL A 374 5.39 7.66 -6.49
CA VAL A 374 5.70 6.93 -5.24
C VAL A 374 6.21 5.54 -5.62
N PRO A 375 7.35 5.07 -5.06
CA PRO A 375 7.80 3.69 -5.29
C PRO A 375 6.76 2.68 -4.79
N THR A 376 6.75 1.48 -5.36
CA THR A 376 5.79 0.43 -5.00
C THR A 376 6.17 -0.28 -3.70
N ARG A 377 5.32 -1.22 -3.25
CA ARG A 377 5.58 -2.09 -2.09
C ARG A 377 6.58 -3.21 -2.41
N MET A 378 7.00 -3.34 -3.67
CA MET A 378 7.78 -4.46 -4.17
C MET A 378 9.11 -4.63 -3.42
N ALA A 379 9.82 -3.53 -3.16
CA ALA A 379 11.06 -3.57 -2.39
C ALA A 379 10.85 -4.11 -0.96
N GLY A 380 9.85 -3.59 -0.26
CA GLY A 380 9.48 -4.05 1.09
C GLY A 380 9.07 -5.52 1.11
N PHE A 381 8.28 -5.95 0.13
CA PHE A 381 7.81 -7.34 0.00
C PHE A 381 8.95 -8.34 -0.26
N LEU A 382 9.94 -7.95 -1.05
CA LEU A 382 11.12 -8.78 -1.30
C LEU A 382 12.03 -8.83 -0.07
N ASN A 383 12.25 -7.71 0.59
CA ASN A 383 13.15 -7.59 1.75
C ASN A 383 12.60 -8.27 3.02
N SER A 384 11.27 -8.28 3.20
CA SER A 384 10.62 -8.92 4.34
C SER A 384 10.77 -10.45 4.34
N GLY A 385 11.01 -11.06 3.18
CA GLY A 385 11.05 -12.52 3.02
C GLY A 385 9.67 -13.16 2.76
N CYS A 386 8.62 -12.34 2.68
CA CYS A 386 7.26 -12.80 2.39
C CYS A 386 7.15 -13.46 1.01
N SER A 387 7.83 -12.93 -0.01
CA SER A 387 7.87 -13.48 -1.36
C SER A 387 8.32 -14.96 -1.40
N GLN A 388 9.43 -15.27 -0.73
CA GLN A 388 9.96 -16.63 -0.62
C GLN A 388 9.02 -17.53 0.18
N CYS A 389 8.43 -17.00 1.26
CA CYS A 389 7.49 -17.73 2.11
C CYS A 389 6.21 -18.13 1.34
N GLN A 390 5.63 -17.21 0.58
CA GLN A 390 4.47 -17.47 -0.27
C GLN A 390 4.81 -18.47 -1.38
N THR A 391 5.95 -18.29 -2.06
CA THR A 391 6.40 -19.20 -3.13
C THR A 391 6.61 -20.62 -2.60
N SER A 392 7.26 -20.77 -1.44
CA SER A 392 7.44 -22.07 -0.77
C SER A 392 6.11 -22.74 -0.42
N SER A 393 5.10 -21.94 -0.01
CA SER A 393 3.75 -22.46 0.25
C SER A 393 3.06 -22.96 -1.02
N PHE A 394 3.25 -22.32 -2.17
CA PHE A 394 2.69 -22.79 -3.43
C PHE A 394 3.41 -24.04 -3.98
N TYR A 395 4.72 -24.20 -3.73
CA TYR A 395 5.40 -25.46 -4.01
C TYR A 395 4.82 -26.63 -3.20
N LEU A 396 4.51 -26.40 -1.93
CA LEU A 396 3.87 -27.39 -1.07
C LEU A 396 2.51 -27.86 -1.64
N VAL A 397 1.74 -26.98 -2.31
CA VAL A 397 0.50 -27.37 -3.01
C VAL A 397 0.79 -28.41 -4.09
N GLY A 398 1.85 -28.22 -4.88
CA GLY A 398 2.26 -29.15 -5.92
C GLY A 398 2.67 -30.52 -5.36
N ASP A 399 3.43 -30.55 -4.26
CA ASP A 399 3.86 -31.78 -3.59
C ASP A 399 2.69 -32.55 -3.00
N VAL A 400 1.76 -31.84 -2.34
CA VAL A 400 0.56 -32.47 -1.76
C VAL A 400 -0.41 -32.96 -2.83
N TYR A 401 -0.51 -32.26 -3.96
CA TYR A 401 -1.27 -32.74 -5.10
C TYR A 401 -0.67 -34.02 -5.71
N GLU A 402 0.65 -34.09 -5.84
CA GLU A 402 1.36 -35.28 -6.31
C GLU A 402 1.15 -36.47 -5.35
N LEU A 403 1.15 -36.21 -4.04
CA LEU A 403 0.80 -37.19 -3.02
C LEU A 403 -0.64 -37.70 -3.19
N ASP A 404 -1.60 -36.81 -3.48
CA ASP A 404 -3.01 -37.20 -3.64
C ASP A 404 -3.24 -38.11 -4.86
N ILE A 405 -2.58 -37.82 -5.98
CA ILE A 405 -2.70 -38.64 -7.19
C ILE A 405 -2.13 -40.04 -6.96
N ASN A 406 -0.95 -40.13 -6.36
CA ASN A 406 -0.21 -41.39 -6.23
C ASN A 406 -0.62 -42.20 -4.98
N GLY A 407 -1.32 -41.59 -4.03
CA GLY A 407 -1.71 -42.22 -2.77
C GLY A 407 -0.55 -42.37 -1.78
N LEU A 408 -0.78 -43.04 -0.64
CA LEU A 408 0.20 -43.12 0.46
C LEU A 408 1.17 -44.30 0.41
N GLU A 409 0.87 -45.36 -0.35
CA GLU A 409 1.61 -46.63 -0.24
C GLU A 409 2.98 -46.60 -0.95
N ASP A 410 3.13 -45.83 -2.04
CA ASP A 410 4.35 -45.78 -2.87
C ASP A 410 4.99 -44.37 -2.97
N THR A 411 4.76 -43.50 -1.98
CA THR A 411 5.12 -42.06 -2.05
C THR A 411 6.02 -41.57 -0.92
N VAL A 412 6.89 -42.44 -0.39
CA VAL A 412 7.77 -42.11 0.75
C VAL A 412 8.62 -40.86 0.51
N GLU A 413 9.24 -40.74 -0.67
CA GLU A 413 10.05 -39.56 -1.02
C GLU A 413 9.22 -38.26 -1.09
N ILE A 414 7.98 -38.34 -1.59
CA ILE A 414 7.05 -37.18 -1.64
C ILE A 414 6.62 -36.81 -0.22
N GLN A 415 6.35 -37.81 0.64
CA GLN A 415 6.00 -37.56 2.03
C GLN A 415 7.14 -36.86 2.77
N GLU A 416 8.39 -37.33 2.63
CA GLU A 416 9.57 -36.67 3.21
C GLU A 416 9.74 -35.23 2.69
N ARG A 417 9.51 -35.00 1.39
CA ARG A 417 9.56 -33.66 0.80
C ARG A 417 8.49 -32.74 1.39
N VAL A 418 7.26 -33.21 1.52
CA VAL A 418 6.16 -32.48 2.18
C VAL A 418 6.52 -32.14 3.63
N GLU A 419 7.05 -33.09 4.39
CA GLU A 419 7.45 -32.87 5.78
C GLU A 419 8.55 -31.79 5.91
N ASN A 420 9.57 -31.85 5.05
CA ASN A 420 10.63 -30.84 5.00
C ASN A 420 10.07 -29.46 4.62
N SER A 421 9.18 -29.41 3.63
CA SER A 421 8.51 -28.17 3.20
C SER A 421 7.69 -27.54 4.33
N LEU A 422 6.91 -28.33 5.07
CA LEU A 422 6.14 -27.84 6.23
C LEU A 422 7.05 -27.25 7.31
N LYS A 423 8.16 -27.93 7.62
CA LYS A 423 9.12 -27.49 8.63
C LYS A 423 9.84 -26.20 8.20
N SER A 424 10.31 -26.15 6.96
CA SER A 424 10.95 -24.97 6.36
C SER A 424 9.99 -23.78 6.33
N LEU A 425 8.73 -23.98 5.93
CA LEU A 425 7.73 -22.91 5.87
C LEU A 425 7.49 -22.27 7.24
N LEU A 426 7.47 -23.08 8.30
CA LEU A 426 7.32 -22.56 9.67
C LEU A 426 8.53 -21.73 10.12
N GLU A 427 9.76 -22.14 9.78
CA GLU A 427 10.97 -21.35 10.07
C GLU A 427 11.00 -20.06 9.27
N GLN A 428 10.68 -20.09 7.97
CA GLN A 428 10.57 -18.88 7.15
C GLN A 428 9.56 -17.88 7.73
N LEU A 429 8.40 -18.36 8.21
CA LEU A 429 7.41 -17.51 8.87
C LEU A 429 7.93 -16.89 10.18
N LYS A 430 8.73 -17.63 10.97
CA LYS A 430 9.38 -17.07 12.17
C LYS A 430 10.40 -15.99 11.80
N ASP A 431 11.15 -16.19 10.71
CA ASP A 431 12.12 -15.22 10.21
C ASP A 431 11.41 -13.93 9.74
N VAL A 432 10.30 -14.05 9.00
CA VAL A 432 9.47 -12.90 8.62
C VAL A 432 8.97 -12.18 9.89
N PHE A 433 8.42 -12.91 10.87
CA PHE A 433 7.96 -12.30 12.12
C PHE A 433 9.08 -11.60 12.88
N SER A 434 10.31 -12.14 12.87
CA SER A 434 11.46 -11.51 13.52
C SER A 434 11.77 -10.12 12.95
N LYS A 435 11.58 -9.93 11.64
CA LYS A 435 11.77 -8.65 10.93
C LYS A 435 10.64 -7.64 11.17
N CYS A 436 9.53 -8.07 11.73
CA CYS A 436 8.41 -7.20 12.13
C CYS A 436 8.59 -6.64 13.55
N LYS A 437 9.54 -7.16 14.34
CA LYS A 437 9.75 -6.73 15.73
C LYS A 437 10.44 -5.37 15.80
N GLY A 438 9.94 -4.52 16.68
CA GLY A 438 10.47 -3.20 16.99
C GLY A 438 9.33 -2.29 17.47
N ASP A 439 9.66 -1.06 17.84
CA ASP A 439 8.66 -0.07 18.23
C ASP A 439 8.23 0.75 17.01
N LEU A 440 6.93 0.96 16.84
CA LEU A 440 6.41 1.76 15.70
C LEU A 440 6.64 3.26 15.88
N LEU A 441 6.69 3.70 17.14
CA LEU A 441 6.96 5.07 17.54
C LEU A 441 8.01 5.06 18.66
N GLU A 442 9.05 5.85 18.48
CA GLU A 442 10.11 6.05 19.47
C GLU A 442 10.17 7.53 19.85
N VAL A 443 10.25 7.82 21.15
CA VAL A 443 10.52 9.17 21.65
C VAL A 443 11.98 9.23 22.06
N LYS A 444 12.79 10.00 21.34
CA LYS A 444 14.23 10.18 21.62
C LYS A 444 14.58 11.66 21.64
N ASP A 445 15.19 12.11 22.73
CA ASP A 445 15.62 13.51 22.91
C ASP A 445 14.47 14.53 22.70
N GLY A 446 13.23 14.16 23.07
CA GLY A 446 12.02 14.97 22.88
C GLY A 446 11.42 14.91 21.47
N ASN A 447 12.07 14.22 20.52
CA ASN A 447 11.58 14.05 19.15
C ASN A 447 10.88 12.70 18.98
N LEU A 448 9.74 12.73 18.31
CA LEU A 448 9.01 11.53 17.91
C LEU A 448 9.58 11.01 16.58
N LYS A 449 9.94 9.73 16.52
CA LYS A 449 10.35 9.06 15.28
C LYS A 449 9.35 7.96 14.95
N THR A 450 8.89 7.93 13.70
CA THR A 450 7.99 6.89 13.21
C THR A 450 8.75 5.83 12.41
N HIS A 451 8.29 4.59 12.48
CA HIS A 451 8.88 3.45 11.77
C HIS A 451 7.84 2.78 10.86
N PRO A 452 7.41 3.43 9.76
CA PRO A 452 6.35 2.93 8.88
C PRO A 452 6.69 1.58 8.24
N THR A 453 7.97 1.28 8.02
CA THR A 453 8.43 -0.01 7.48
C THR A 453 8.06 -1.19 8.38
N LEU A 454 8.05 -1.01 9.70
CA LEU A 454 7.63 -2.08 10.63
C LEU A 454 6.13 -2.37 10.50
N LEU A 455 5.32 -1.32 10.33
CA LEU A 455 3.88 -1.47 10.09
C LEU A 455 3.61 -2.18 8.76
N GLU A 456 4.30 -1.78 7.68
CA GLU A 456 4.16 -2.44 6.38
C GLU A 456 4.62 -3.92 6.43
N ASN A 457 5.69 -4.22 7.16
CA ASN A 457 6.15 -5.60 7.40
C ASN A 457 5.10 -6.43 8.16
N LEU A 458 4.41 -5.85 9.15
CA LEU A 458 3.30 -6.52 9.84
C LEU A 458 2.14 -6.81 8.88
N VAL A 459 1.79 -5.88 8.00
CA VAL A 459 0.74 -6.09 6.98
C VAL A 459 1.14 -7.23 6.04
N PHE A 460 2.36 -7.22 5.49
CA PHE A 460 2.84 -8.34 4.65
C PHE A 460 2.82 -9.69 5.37
N LEU A 461 3.16 -9.71 6.67
CA LEU A 461 3.10 -10.92 7.48
C LEU A 461 1.66 -11.44 7.58
N VAL A 462 0.67 -10.57 7.77
CA VAL A 462 -0.75 -10.95 7.84
C VAL A 462 -1.27 -11.47 6.51
N GLU A 463 -0.94 -10.80 5.40
CA GLU A 463 -1.23 -11.27 4.05
C GLU A 463 -0.63 -12.68 3.82
N THR A 464 0.65 -12.86 4.19
CA THR A 464 1.38 -14.13 4.02
C THR A 464 0.82 -15.26 4.89
N ILE A 465 0.52 -14.99 6.15
CA ILE A 465 -0.15 -15.95 7.05
C ILE A 465 -1.49 -16.38 6.44
N SER A 466 -2.24 -15.45 5.84
CA SER A 466 -3.56 -15.76 5.28
C SER A 466 -3.46 -16.69 4.06
N ILE A 467 -2.48 -16.46 3.18
CA ILE A 467 -2.17 -17.36 2.06
C ILE A 467 -1.76 -18.75 2.57
N ILE A 468 -0.88 -18.80 3.56
CA ILE A 468 -0.43 -20.06 4.16
C ILE A 468 -1.58 -20.81 4.82
N LEU A 469 -2.52 -20.13 5.45
CA LEU A 469 -3.71 -20.77 6.02
C LEU A 469 -4.64 -21.34 4.95
N TRP A 470 -4.79 -20.68 3.79
CA TRP A 470 -5.52 -21.23 2.66
C TRP A 470 -4.84 -22.47 2.08
N VAL A 471 -3.52 -22.43 1.89
CA VAL A 471 -2.72 -23.60 1.45
C VAL A 471 -2.81 -24.73 2.48
N SER A 472 -2.72 -24.42 3.77
CA SER A 472 -2.84 -25.41 4.86
C SER A 472 -4.23 -26.05 4.88
N SER A 473 -5.28 -25.28 4.59
CA SER A 473 -6.64 -25.79 4.45
C SER A 473 -6.78 -26.73 3.26
N TYR A 474 -6.10 -26.45 2.15
CA TYR A 474 -6.02 -27.38 1.02
C TYR A 474 -5.31 -28.68 1.44
N CYS A 475 -4.15 -28.58 2.10
CA CYS A 475 -3.39 -29.74 2.59
C CYS A 475 -4.24 -30.60 3.55
N GLU A 476 -4.96 -29.97 4.47
CA GLU A 476 -5.90 -30.65 5.36
C GLU A 476 -6.96 -31.43 4.58
N SER A 477 -7.56 -30.81 3.56
CA SER A 477 -8.62 -31.43 2.77
C SER A 477 -8.17 -32.69 2.01
N VAL A 478 -6.88 -32.78 1.68
CA VAL A 478 -6.25 -33.97 1.10
C VAL A 478 -5.92 -35.01 2.18
N LEU A 479 -5.24 -34.60 3.26
CA LEU A 479 -4.71 -35.53 4.27
C LEU A 479 -5.81 -36.13 5.18
N ARG A 480 -6.85 -35.38 5.54
CA ARG A 480 -7.91 -35.84 6.46
C ARG A 480 -8.61 -37.12 5.96
N PRO A 481 -9.07 -37.21 4.69
CA PRO A 481 -9.64 -38.45 4.14
C PRO A 481 -8.70 -39.66 4.25
N TYR A 482 -7.40 -39.50 3.95
CA TYR A 482 -6.43 -40.58 4.05
C TYR A 482 -6.29 -41.09 5.50
N LYS A 483 -6.16 -40.17 6.47
CA LYS A 483 -6.08 -40.51 7.90
C LYS A 483 -7.32 -41.27 8.37
N LEU A 484 -8.52 -40.80 8.02
CA LEU A 484 -9.78 -41.44 8.38
C LEU A 484 -9.91 -42.84 7.76
N ASN A 485 -9.47 -43.02 6.51
CA ASN A 485 -9.51 -44.31 5.82
C ASN A 485 -8.57 -45.34 6.47
N LEU A 486 -7.36 -44.93 6.86
CA LEU A 486 -6.41 -45.78 7.59
C LEU A 486 -6.95 -46.18 8.98
N GLN A 487 -7.53 -45.23 9.73
CA GLN A 487 -8.16 -45.52 11.02
C GLN A 487 -9.34 -46.50 10.88
N LYS A 488 -10.16 -46.37 9.83
CA LYS A 488 -11.25 -47.32 9.52
C LYS A 488 -10.71 -48.70 9.16
N LYS A 489 -9.64 -48.80 8.36
CA LYS A 489 -8.97 -50.07 8.02
C LYS A 489 -8.44 -50.77 9.29
N LYS A 490 -7.77 -50.03 10.19
CA LYS A 490 -7.26 -50.53 11.47
C LYS A 490 -8.36 -51.09 12.37
N LYS A 491 -9.50 -50.39 12.47
CA LYS A 491 -10.67 -50.87 13.25
C LYS A 491 -11.33 -52.11 12.63
N LYS A 492 -11.42 -52.20 11.30
CA LYS A 492 -12.09 -53.33 10.62
C LYS A 492 -11.28 -54.63 10.64
N LYS A 493 -9.95 -54.55 10.48
CA LYS A 493 -9.12 -55.76 10.32
C LYS A 493 -8.62 -56.40 11.62
N LYS A 494 -8.79 -55.76 12.79
CA LYS A 494 -8.10 -56.15 14.06
C LYS A 494 -6.58 -56.36 13.87
N GLU A 495 -5.99 -55.79 12.82
CA GLU A 495 -4.55 -55.86 12.56
C GLU A 495 -3.85 -54.84 13.47
N THR A 496 -2.93 -55.34 14.30
CA THR A 496 -2.10 -54.54 15.21
C THR A 496 -1.01 -53.74 14.48
N SER A 497 -0.78 -53.96 13.18
CA SER A 497 0.43 -53.51 12.46
C SER A 497 0.26 -52.34 11.48
N ILE A 498 -0.92 -51.69 11.37
CA ILE A 498 -1.03 -50.48 10.52
C ILE A 498 -0.33 -49.31 11.22
N ILE A 499 0.92 -49.05 10.81
CA ILE A 499 1.72 -47.89 11.21
C ILE A 499 1.12 -46.65 10.53
N MET A 500 0.85 -45.60 11.31
CA MET A 500 0.42 -44.32 10.76
C MET A 500 1.62 -43.64 10.10
N PRO A 501 1.52 -43.21 8.83
CA PRO A 501 2.56 -42.44 8.16
C PRO A 501 2.99 -41.20 8.98
N PRO A 502 4.30 -40.90 9.08
CA PRO A 502 4.81 -39.76 9.85
C PRO A 502 4.24 -38.40 9.42
N ILE A 503 3.91 -38.23 8.14
CA ILE A 503 3.33 -37.02 7.55
C ILE A 503 2.13 -36.46 8.32
N PHE A 504 1.30 -37.33 8.92
CA PHE A 504 0.15 -36.89 9.71
C PHE A 504 0.55 -36.25 11.04
N THR A 505 1.62 -36.75 11.66
CA THR A 505 2.19 -36.17 12.87
C THR A 505 2.90 -34.87 12.53
N SER A 506 3.75 -34.88 11.48
CA SER A 506 4.46 -33.70 10.99
C SER A 506 3.51 -32.56 10.61
N PHE A 507 2.37 -32.86 9.96
CA PHE A 507 1.34 -31.86 9.67
C PHE A 507 0.66 -31.33 10.95
N GLN A 508 0.37 -32.20 11.92
CA GLN A 508 -0.23 -31.78 13.18
C GLN A 508 0.71 -30.91 14.02
N ASP A 509 2.01 -31.21 14.00
CA ASP A 509 3.07 -30.40 14.63
C ASP A 509 3.21 -29.06 13.93
N TYR A 510 3.18 -29.04 12.58
CA TYR A 510 3.15 -27.81 11.79
C TYR A 510 1.95 -26.93 12.13
N VAL A 511 0.73 -27.48 12.17
CA VAL A 511 -0.49 -26.72 12.53
C VAL A 511 -0.39 -26.16 13.95
N THR A 512 0.19 -26.92 14.89
CA THR A 512 0.41 -26.46 16.26
C THR A 512 1.43 -25.32 16.31
N GLY A 513 2.54 -25.46 15.57
CA GLY A 513 3.54 -24.41 15.43
C GLY A 513 2.97 -23.13 14.80
N LEU A 514 2.11 -23.25 13.79
CA LEU A 514 1.42 -22.13 13.16
C LEU A 514 0.46 -21.44 14.14
N GLN A 515 -0.31 -22.21 14.92
CA GLN A 515 -1.17 -21.69 15.99
C GLN A 515 -0.37 -20.88 17.01
N THR A 516 0.75 -21.42 17.50
CA THR A 516 1.63 -20.74 18.46
C THR A 516 2.23 -19.47 17.85
N LEU A 517 2.71 -19.54 16.61
CA LEU A 517 3.27 -18.37 15.93
C LEU A 517 2.24 -17.25 15.81
N ILE A 518 1.04 -17.54 15.27
CA ILE A 518 -0.01 -16.54 15.10
C ILE A 518 -0.42 -15.94 16.45
N SER A 519 -0.50 -16.75 17.51
CA SER A 519 -0.73 -16.24 18.87
C SER A 519 0.36 -15.26 19.31
N ASN A 520 1.64 -15.59 19.07
CA ASN A 520 2.75 -14.70 19.40
C ASN A 520 2.71 -13.37 18.60
N VAL A 521 2.28 -13.41 17.33
CA VAL A 521 2.08 -12.18 16.53
C VAL A 521 0.95 -11.34 17.13
N VAL A 522 -0.17 -11.96 17.50
CA VAL A 522 -1.30 -11.26 18.14
C VAL A 522 -0.87 -10.62 19.46
N ASP A 523 -0.06 -11.30 20.27
CA ASP A 523 0.42 -10.76 21.54
C ASP A 523 1.46 -9.64 21.33
N HIS A 524 2.30 -9.73 20.30
CA HIS A 524 3.18 -8.64 19.90
C HIS A 524 2.40 -7.39 19.50
N ILE A 525 1.35 -7.53 18.68
CA ILE A 525 0.47 -6.41 18.28
C ILE A 525 -0.18 -5.76 19.50
N LYS A 526 -0.72 -6.53 20.44
CA LYS A 526 -1.25 -5.99 21.70
C LYS A 526 -0.19 -5.23 22.51
N GLY A 527 1.05 -5.73 22.51
CA GLY A 527 2.19 -5.04 23.13
C GLY A 527 2.43 -3.67 22.51
N LEU A 528 2.42 -3.59 21.16
CA LEU A 528 2.53 -2.33 20.43
C LEU A 528 1.36 -1.38 20.71
N GLU A 529 0.12 -1.89 20.71
CA GLU A 529 -1.07 -1.10 21.08
C GLU A 529 -0.91 -0.47 22.48
N THR A 530 -0.45 -1.28 23.45
CA THR A 530 -0.24 -0.83 24.83
C THR A 530 0.85 0.24 24.93
N HIS A 531 1.96 0.05 24.20
CA HIS A 531 3.05 1.02 24.12
C HIS A 531 2.58 2.35 23.52
N LEU A 532 1.84 2.31 22.41
CA LEU A 532 1.27 3.52 21.81
C LEU A 532 0.31 4.24 22.75
N ILE A 533 -0.54 3.52 23.50
CA ILE A 533 -1.43 4.14 24.48
C ILE A 533 -0.63 4.79 25.62
N ALA A 534 0.45 4.15 26.08
CA ALA A 534 1.32 4.70 27.12
C ALA A 534 2.00 6.00 26.69
N LEU A 535 2.55 6.05 25.47
CA LEU A 535 3.16 7.27 24.90
C LEU A 535 2.18 8.45 24.88
N LYS A 536 0.90 8.21 24.60
CA LYS A 536 -0.15 9.25 24.59
C LYS A 536 -0.33 9.92 25.96
N LEU A 537 -0.11 9.15 27.03
CA LEU A 537 -0.19 9.65 28.40
C LEU A 537 1.04 10.49 28.77
N GLU A 538 2.21 10.17 28.23
CA GLU A 538 3.46 10.92 28.46
C GLU A 538 3.49 12.25 27.70
N GLU A 539 2.96 12.32 26.48
CA GLU A 539 2.87 13.57 25.69
C GLU A 539 1.97 14.64 26.33
N LEU A 540 1.04 14.25 27.20
CA LEU A 540 0.25 15.19 28.00
C LEU A 540 1.09 15.95 29.05
N ILE A 541 2.32 15.51 29.32
CA ILE A 541 3.16 15.97 30.42
C ILE A 541 4.32 16.88 29.96
N LEU A 542 4.75 16.79 28.70
CA LEU A 542 5.90 17.55 28.18
C LEU A 542 5.47 18.89 27.53
N GLU A 543 6.03 19.99 28.05
CA GLU A 543 5.91 21.33 27.47
C GLU A 543 7.27 21.80 26.94
N ASP A 544 7.40 21.93 25.63
CA ASP A 544 8.61 22.49 25.00
C ASP A 544 8.48 24.01 24.87
N THR A 545 9.50 24.78 25.27
CA THR A 545 9.41 26.23 25.52
C THR A 545 9.83 27.13 24.34
N SER A 546 10.24 26.54 23.21
CA SER A 546 10.86 27.24 22.08
C SER A 546 9.91 27.63 20.93
N LEU A 547 8.77 26.97 20.78
CA LEU A 547 7.79 27.20 19.69
C LEU A 547 6.74 28.26 20.07
N SER A 548 6.08 28.88 19.08
CA SER A 548 4.91 29.74 19.35
C SER A 548 3.75 28.93 19.96
N LEU A 549 2.86 29.56 20.74
CA LEU A 549 1.74 28.85 21.41
C LEU A 549 0.85 28.10 20.42
N GLU A 550 0.63 28.69 19.25
CA GLU A 550 -0.21 28.14 18.19
C GLU A 550 0.49 26.98 17.44
N GLU A 551 1.79 27.13 17.15
CA GLU A 551 2.62 26.08 16.55
C GLU A 551 2.75 24.85 17.47
N ARG A 552 2.83 25.05 18.80
CA ARG A 552 2.80 23.94 19.79
C ARG A 552 1.48 23.18 19.73
N LYS A 553 0.36 23.89 19.59
CA LYS A 553 -0.97 23.27 19.53
C LYS A 553 -1.13 22.41 18.27
N PHE A 554 -0.69 22.92 17.12
CA PHE A 554 -0.72 22.16 15.87
C PHE A 554 0.26 20.97 15.91
N SER A 555 1.45 21.13 16.50
CA SER A 555 2.41 20.03 16.67
C SER A 555 1.80 18.86 17.46
N LYS A 556 1.17 19.15 18.61
CA LYS A 556 0.45 18.13 19.41
C LYS A 556 -0.70 17.48 18.64
N THR A 557 -1.41 18.26 17.83
CA THR A 557 -2.51 17.75 17.00
C THR A 557 -1.99 16.79 15.92
N VAL A 558 -0.90 17.15 15.24
CA VAL A 558 -0.26 16.34 14.21
C VAL A 558 0.25 15.02 14.78
N GLN A 559 0.99 15.06 15.89
CA GLN A 559 1.52 13.86 16.55
C GLN A 559 0.37 12.95 17.02
N GLY A 560 -0.67 13.53 17.63
CA GLY A 560 -1.86 12.79 18.03
C GLY A 560 -2.61 12.13 16.87
N LYS A 561 -2.69 12.78 15.70
CA LYS A 561 -3.26 12.17 14.47
C LYS A 561 -2.43 10.98 14.00
N VAL A 562 -1.11 11.11 13.97
CA VAL A 562 -0.21 10.01 13.56
C VAL A 562 -0.35 8.83 14.51
N GLN A 563 -0.24 9.06 15.82
CA GLN A 563 -0.37 8.03 16.83
C GLN A 563 -1.73 7.32 16.80
N SER A 564 -2.83 8.08 16.67
CA SER A 564 -4.18 7.52 16.51
C SER A 564 -4.24 6.60 15.29
N SER A 565 -3.68 7.05 14.17
CA SER A 565 -3.68 6.24 12.95
C SER A 565 -2.89 4.95 13.09
N TYR A 566 -1.74 4.97 13.76
CA TYR A 566 -0.97 3.74 14.04
C TYR A 566 -1.77 2.78 14.93
N LEU A 567 -2.40 3.30 15.98
CA LEU A 567 -3.24 2.51 16.87
C LEU A 567 -4.43 1.89 16.11
N HIS A 568 -5.10 2.67 15.25
CA HIS A 568 -6.22 2.17 14.45
C HIS A 568 -5.77 1.05 13.49
N SER A 569 -4.60 1.20 12.86
CA SER A 569 -4.01 0.18 11.98
C SER A 569 -3.74 -1.11 12.74
N LEU A 570 -3.13 -1.02 13.93
CA LEU A 570 -2.87 -2.19 14.77
C LEU A 570 -4.15 -2.89 15.22
N LEU A 571 -5.20 -2.14 15.55
CA LEU A 571 -6.50 -2.70 15.94
C LEU A 571 -7.11 -3.53 14.81
N GLU A 572 -7.13 -3.01 13.58
CA GLU A 572 -7.66 -3.75 12.43
C GLU A 572 -6.82 -5.00 12.10
N ILE A 573 -5.49 -4.87 12.08
CA ILE A 573 -4.56 -6.00 11.87
C ILE A 573 -4.76 -7.06 12.97
N GLY A 574 -4.82 -6.64 14.23
CA GLY A 574 -4.99 -7.50 15.39
C GLY A 574 -6.34 -8.21 15.41
N GLU A 575 -7.43 -7.54 15.03
CA GLU A 575 -8.75 -8.14 14.90
C GLU A 575 -8.77 -9.20 13.80
N LEU A 576 -8.21 -8.90 12.63
CA LEU A 576 -8.12 -9.83 11.52
C LEU A 576 -7.32 -11.08 11.91
N LEU A 577 -6.16 -10.92 12.55
CA LEU A 577 -5.35 -12.05 13.01
C LEU A 577 -6.03 -12.90 14.08
N LYS A 578 -6.79 -12.30 15.00
CA LYS A 578 -7.60 -13.06 15.97
C LYS A 578 -8.65 -13.93 15.26
N LYS A 579 -9.34 -13.38 14.26
CA LYS A 579 -10.28 -14.15 13.43
C LYS A 579 -9.57 -15.27 12.67
N ARG A 580 -8.40 -15.00 12.09
CA ARG A 580 -7.56 -16.00 11.39
C ARG A 580 -7.06 -17.10 12.30
N LEU A 581 -6.65 -16.77 13.54
CA LEU A 581 -6.22 -17.75 14.54
C LEU A 581 -7.33 -18.76 14.83
N GLU A 582 -8.58 -18.33 14.92
CA GLU A 582 -9.72 -19.24 15.13
C GLU A 582 -9.90 -20.24 13.98
N THR A 583 -9.59 -19.85 12.74
CA THR A 583 -9.70 -20.74 11.56
C THR A 583 -8.75 -21.94 11.64
N THR A 584 -7.61 -21.81 12.32
CA THR A 584 -6.63 -22.88 12.48
C THR A 584 -7.19 -24.11 13.22
N LYS A 585 -8.23 -23.93 14.04
CA LYS A 585 -8.89 -25.04 14.76
C LYS A 585 -9.48 -26.06 13.79
N LYS A 586 -9.89 -25.62 12.59
CA LYS A 586 -10.43 -26.48 11.53
C LYS A 586 -9.35 -27.30 10.82
N LEU A 587 -8.07 -26.97 10.97
CA LEU A 587 -6.95 -27.60 10.29
C LEU A 587 -6.45 -28.89 10.98
N LYS A 588 -6.87 -29.17 12.23
CA LYS A 588 -6.46 -30.38 12.95
C LYS A 588 -7.09 -31.63 12.31
N ILE A 589 -6.28 -32.67 12.07
CA ILE A 589 -6.71 -33.91 11.38
C ILE A 589 -6.65 -35.14 12.27
#